data_AF-A0A251V8N0-F1
#
_entry.id   AF-A0A251V8N0-F1
#
_cell.length_a   1.000
_cell.length_b   1.000
_cell.length_c   1.000
_cell.angle_alpha   90.00
_cell.angle_beta   90.00
_cell.angle_gamma   90.00
#
_symmetry.space_group_name_H-M   'P 1'
#
loop_
_entity.id
_entity.type
_entity.pdbx_description
1 polymer ?
#
loop_
_entity_poly.entity_id
_entity_poly.type
_entity_poly.pdbx_seq_one_letter_code
_entity_poly.pdbx_strand_id
1 'polypeptide(L)' 'MRWRDPVHFSHVAEMVKKQRTAPINEFEISHDSSSNTWHVEGAGLQRFVQMTNWSG' A
#
# COMPACT_ATOMS: atom_id res chain seq x y z
N MET A 1 -21.24 16.87 -10.81
CA MET A 1 -20.05 16.28 -10.17
C MET A 1 -18.81 16.78 -10.90
N ARG A 2 -18.17 17.85 -10.39
CA ARG A 2 -16.93 18.41 -10.99
C ARG A 2 -15.75 17.87 -10.18
N TRP A 3 -14.88 17.08 -10.81
CA TRP A 3 -13.61 16.59 -10.27
C TRP A 3 -12.55 17.69 -10.07
N ARG A 4 -12.98 18.94 -9.84
CA ARG A 4 -12.13 20.16 -9.82
C ARG A 4 -12.21 20.91 -8.49
N ASP A 5 -12.59 20.24 -7.41
CA ASP A 5 -12.49 20.81 -6.06
C ASP A 5 -11.05 20.66 -5.54
N PRO A 6 -10.37 21.75 -5.14
CA PRO A 6 -9.00 21.70 -4.59
C PRO A 6 -8.87 20.75 -3.40
N VAL A 7 -9.95 20.58 -2.65
CA VAL A 7 -10.05 19.68 -1.48
C VAL A 7 -9.86 18.21 -1.84
N HIS A 8 -10.22 17.81 -3.06
CA HIS A 8 -10.03 16.43 -3.52
C HIS A 8 -8.58 16.16 -3.96
N PHE A 9 -7.91 17.17 -4.54
CA PHE A 9 -6.49 17.07 -4.90
C PHE A 9 -5.57 17.02 -3.67
N SER A 10 -5.89 17.77 -2.60
CA SER A 10 -5.16 17.67 -1.34
C SER A 10 -5.34 16.30 -0.69
N HIS A 11 -6.54 15.71 -0.74
CA HIS A 11 -6.77 14.37 -0.22
C HIS A 11 -5.95 13.29 -0.94
N VAL A 12 -5.93 13.31 -2.27
CA VAL A 12 -5.09 12.39 -3.07
C VAL A 12 -3.61 12.60 -2.75
N ALA A 13 -3.15 13.84 -2.65
CA ALA A 13 -1.75 14.14 -2.31
C ALA A 13 -1.36 13.61 -0.92
N GLU A 14 -2.23 13.78 0.07
CA GLU A 14 -2.01 13.26 1.43
C GLU A 14 -2.03 11.72 1.47
N MET A 15 -2.94 11.08 0.72
CA MET A 15 -2.94 9.62 0.58
C MET A 15 -1.66 9.09 -0.07
N VAL A 16 -1.19 9.74 -1.14
CA VAL A 16 0.07 9.39 -1.80
C VAL A 16 1.25 9.58 -0.85
N LYS A 17 1.27 10.68 -0.08
CA LYS A 17 2.30 10.95 0.91
C LYS A 17 2.32 9.90 2.01
N LYS A 18 1.14 9.58 2.59
CA LYS A 18 0.98 8.54 3.62
C LYS A 18 1.46 7.18 3.12
N GLN A 19 1.08 6.81 1.90
CA GLN A 19 1.58 5.59 1.27
C GLN A 19 3.11 5.64 1.20
N ARG A 20 3.69 6.68 0.58
CA ARG A 20 5.16 6.84 0.39
C ARG A 20 5.97 6.83 1.68
N THR A 21 5.41 7.27 2.79
CA THR A 21 6.07 7.29 4.10
C THR A 21 5.74 6.08 4.97
N ALA A 22 4.89 5.15 4.51
CA ALA A 22 4.51 3.97 5.28
C ALA A 22 5.75 3.15 5.68
N PRO A 23 5.93 2.83 6.97
CA PRO A 23 7.02 2.00 7.45
C PRO A 23 7.00 0.59 6.85
N ILE A 24 8.18 -0.02 6.66
CA ILE A 24 8.30 -1.41 6.19
C ILE A 24 7.77 -2.42 7.22
N ASN A 25 7.85 -2.09 8.51
CA ASN A 25 7.44 -2.95 9.61
C ASN A 25 5.95 -2.85 9.96
N GLU A 26 5.19 -2.01 9.25
CA GLU A 26 3.74 -1.93 9.39
C GLU A 26 3.09 -2.80 8.30
N PHE A 27 2.69 -4.01 8.71
CA PHE A 27 2.07 -5.00 7.84
C PHE A 27 1.06 -5.85 8.61
N GLU A 28 0.14 -6.46 7.87
CA GLU A 28 -0.83 -7.42 8.35
C GLU A 28 -0.50 -8.81 7.79
N ILE A 29 -0.71 -9.84 8.61
CA ILE A 29 -0.58 -11.24 8.20
C ILE A 29 -1.95 -11.89 8.33
N SER A 30 -2.45 -12.48 7.24
CA SER A 30 -3.71 -13.22 7.22
C SER A 30 -3.53 -14.60 6.60
N HIS A 31 -4.31 -15.57 7.05
CA HIS A 31 -4.29 -16.95 6.55
C HIS A 31 -5.57 -17.22 5.76
N ASP A 32 -5.42 -17.54 4.48
CA ASP A 32 -6.50 -18.05 3.65
C ASP A 32 -6.56 -19.58 3.76
N SER A 33 -7.46 -20.05 4.61
CA SER A 33 -7.70 -21.49 4.83
C SER A 33 -8.24 -22.22 3.60
N SER A 34 -8.85 -21.51 2.64
CA SER A 34 -9.42 -22.13 1.44
C SER A 34 -8.33 -22.56 0.44
N SER A 35 -7.23 -21.81 0.39
CA SER A 35 -6.06 -22.05 -0.45
C SER A 35 -4.84 -22.54 0.33
N ASN A 36 -4.95 -22.63 1.66
CA ASN A 36 -3.84 -22.92 2.59
C ASN A 36 -2.64 -21.98 2.37
N THR A 37 -2.92 -20.70 2.07
CA THR A 37 -1.92 -19.68 1.73
C THR A 37 -1.87 -18.61 2.81
N TRP A 38 -0.67 -18.07 3.06
CA TRP A 38 -0.46 -16.94 3.96
C TRP A 38 -0.24 -15.67 3.14
N HIS A 39 -0.98 -14.62 3.47
CA HIS A 39 -0.84 -13.30 2.88
C HIS A 39 -0.13 -12.38 3.87
N VAL A 40 0.83 -11.61 3.35
CA VAL A 40 1.52 -10.57 4.10
C VAL A 40 1.36 -9.27 3.32
N GLU A 41 0.62 -8.32 3.88
CA GLU A 41 0.23 -7.09 3.20
C GLU A 41 0.73 -5.86 3.96
N GLY A 42 1.41 -4.94 3.26
CA GLY A 42 1.87 -3.69 3.84
C GLY A 42 2.38 -2.73 2.76
N ALA A 43 2.02 -1.46 2.87
CA ALA A 43 2.38 -0.43 1.89
C ALA A 43 3.91 -0.24 1.77
N GLY A 44 4.64 -0.38 2.89
CA GLY A 44 6.10 -0.35 2.90
C GLY A 44 6.72 -1.57 2.20
N LEU A 45 6.16 -2.77 2.43
CA LEU A 45 6.62 -4.02 1.80
C LEU A 45 6.37 -4.03 0.29
N GLN A 46 5.18 -3.63 -0.16
CA GLN A 46 4.84 -3.55 -1.58
C GLN A 46 5.77 -2.57 -2.33
N ARG A 47 6.08 -1.43 -1.72
CA ARG A 47 7.07 -0.48 -2.27
C ARG A 47 8.45 -1.11 -2.37
N PHE A 48 8.88 -1.82 -1.33
CA PHE A 48 10.19 -2.48 -1.32
C PHE A 48 10.33 -3.45 -2.49
N VAL A 49 9.35 -4.34 -2.71
CA VAL A 49 9.35 -5.30 -3.83
C VAL A 49 9.46 -4.59 -5.18
N GLN A 50 8.69 -3.51 -5.38
CA GLN A 50 8.75 -2.70 -6.60
C GLN A 50 10.12 -2.04 -6.82
N MET A 51 10.80 -1.62 -5.75
CA MET A 51 12.11 -0.96 -5.84
C MET A 51 13.28 -1.94 -5.99
N THR A 52 13.15 -3.16 -5.50
CA THR A 52 14.24 -4.14 -5.49
C THR A 52 14.23 -5.10 -6.68
N ASN A 53 13.25 -4.97 -7.59
CA ASN A 53 13.00 -5.94 -8.67
C ASN A 53 12.91 -7.38 -8.15
N TRP A 54 12.44 -7.55 -6.91
CA TRP A 54 12.34 -8.86 -6.30
C TRP A 54 11.26 -9.66 -7.04
N SER A 55 11.71 -10.63 -7.82
CA SER A 55 10.85 -11.65 -8.45
C SER A 55 10.99 -12.86 -7.55
N GLY A 56 10.01 -13.05 -6.66
CA GLY A 56 9.94 -14.25 -5.81
C GLY A 56 9.90 -15.52 -6.63
#